data_AF-A0AAN8KFS7-F1
#
_entry.id   AF-A0AAN8KFS7-F1
#
_cell.length_a   1.000
_cell.length_b   1.000
_cell.length_c   1.000
_cell.angle_alpha   90.00
_cell.angle_beta   90.00
_cell.angle_gamma   90.00
#
_symmetry.space_group_name_H-M   'P 1'
#
loop_
_entity.id
_entity.type
_entity.pdbx_description
1 polymer ?
#
loop_
_entity_poly.entity_id
_entity_poly.type
_entity_poly.pdbx_seq_one_letter_code
_entity_poly.pdbx_strand_id
1 'polypeptide(L)'
;MKLSALAEGRFPELPQLSPEADIHSYMSSGGLVFRSLDRDMFDAEPMRELSGRRPLVCTEFQGQRVILKGYTVNEEAEARVLERTTQFHRTRTQRESQPDSGILPLLALFFGKSDPLAYVMVPYFPNGSLWAVQAAKPLTATESVKVMRGVARGL
;
A
#
# COMPACT_ATOMS: atom_id res chain seq x y z
N MET A 1 -5.53 16.05 12.66
CA MET A 1 -4.61 15.74 13.78
C MET A 1 -4.17 14.29 13.60
N LYS A 2 -2.86 13.98 13.59
CA LYS A 2 -2.38 12.59 13.38
C LYS A 2 -2.59 11.76 14.65
N LEU A 3 -2.94 10.48 14.50
CA LEU A 3 -3.20 9.55 15.60
C LEU A 3 -1.98 9.43 16.54
N SER A 4 -0.76 9.42 15.98
CA SER A 4 0.49 9.43 16.75
C SER A 4 0.61 10.65 17.68
N ALA A 5 0.27 11.84 17.19
CA ALA A 5 0.34 13.07 17.99
C ALA A 5 -0.72 13.11 19.12
N LEU A 6 -1.84 12.41 18.95
CA LEU A 6 -2.85 12.25 19.99
C LEU A 6 -2.37 11.28 21.08
N ALA A 7 -1.84 10.12 20.68
CA ALA A 7 -1.34 9.09 21.59
C ALA A 7 -0.07 9.52 22.34
N GLU A 8 0.85 10.26 21.73
CA GLU A 8 2.08 10.71 22.41
C GLU A 8 1.86 11.93 23.32
N GLY A 9 0.84 12.74 23.04
CA GLY A 9 0.62 14.01 23.71
C GLY A 9 -0.54 13.98 24.69
N ARG A 10 -1.77 13.95 24.16
CA ARG A 10 -2.97 14.25 24.95
C ARG A 10 -3.60 13.02 25.61
N PHE A 11 -3.36 11.82 25.06
CA PHE A 11 -4.00 10.58 25.51
C PHE A 11 -3.02 9.40 25.44
N PRO A 12 -2.00 9.34 26.32
CA PRO A 12 -1.04 8.23 26.38
C PRO A 12 -1.66 6.86 26.66
N GLU A 13 -2.86 6.82 27.25
CA GLU A 13 -3.65 5.63 27.51
C GLU A 13 -4.37 5.09 26.26
N LEU A 14 -4.45 5.87 25.17
CA LEU A 14 -5.22 5.50 23.97
C LEU A 14 -4.83 4.12 23.38
N PRO A 15 -3.53 3.73 23.29
CA PRO A 15 -3.15 2.38 22.84
C PRO A 15 -3.64 1.26 23.76
N GLN A 16 -3.80 1.55 25.06
CA GLN A 16 -4.25 0.59 26.06
C GLN A 16 -5.77 0.46 26.09
N LEU A 17 -6.48 1.54 25.76
CA LEU A 17 -7.95 1.57 25.69
C LEU A 17 -8.51 0.88 24.45
N SER A 18 -7.73 0.82 23.36
CA SER A 18 -8.12 0.17 22.10
C SER A 18 -7.04 -0.78 21.59
N PRO A 19 -6.77 -1.89 22.31
CA PRO A 19 -5.76 -2.87 21.90
C PRO A 19 -6.07 -3.48 20.53
N GLU A 20 -7.34 -3.57 20.15
CA GLU A 20 -7.80 -4.03 18.84
C GLU A 20 -7.35 -3.14 17.68
N ALA A 21 -7.09 -1.85 17.92
CA ALA A 21 -6.65 -0.91 16.90
C ALA A 21 -5.13 -0.96 16.64
N ASP A 22 -4.38 -1.70 17.47
CA ASP A 22 -2.92 -1.84 17.42
C ASP A 22 -2.18 -0.53 17.08
N ILE A 23 -2.48 0.50 17.88
CA ILE A 23 -1.95 1.86 17.71
C ILE A 23 -0.41 1.87 17.79
N HIS A 24 0.18 0.93 18.54
CA HIS A 24 1.64 0.77 18.62
C HIS A 24 2.26 0.35 17.28
N SER A 25 1.68 -0.62 16.56
CA SER A 25 2.15 -0.98 15.21
C SER A 25 1.96 0.16 14.21
N TYR A 26 0.84 0.90 14.30
CA TYR A 26 0.61 2.08 13.45
C TYR A 26 1.70 3.13 13.65
N MET A 27 1.99 3.50 14.91
CA MET A 27 3.00 4.52 15.22
C MET A 27 4.40 4.06 14.83
N SER A 28 4.80 2.85 15.21
CA SER A 28 6.13 2.32 14.90
C SER A 28 6.36 2.13 13.41
N SER A 29 5.32 1.90 12.60
CA SER A 29 5.45 1.78 11.14
C SER A 29 5.45 3.13 10.39
N GLY A 30 5.37 4.25 11.10
CA GLY A 30 5.25 5.58 10.48
C GLY A 30 3.84 5.89 9.96
N GLY A 31 2.83 5.20 10.47
CA GLY A 31 1.43 5.35 10.08
C GLY A 31 1.00 4.46 8.91
N LEU A 32 1.79 3.43 8.58
CA LEU A 32 1.54 2.54 7.45
C LEU A 32 0.66 1.34 7.82
N VAL A 33 0.86 0.78 9.01
CA VAL A 33 0.23 -0.48 9.42
C VAL A 33 -1.11 -0.21 10.08
N PHE A 34 -2.14 -0.85 9.56
CA PHE A 34 -3.46 -0.91 10.16
C PHE A 34 -3.77 -2.38 10.44
N ARG A 35 -3.85 -2.76 11.71
CA ARG A 35 -4.38 -4.07 12.08
C ARG A 35 -5.88 -3.96 12.31
N SER A 36 -6.61 -5.04 12.09
CA SER A 36 -8.05 -5.16 12.36
C SER A 36 -9.00 -4.45 11.37
N LEU A 37 -8.58 -4.22 10.12
CA LEU A 37 -9.56 -3.92 9.07
C LEU A 37 -10.17 -5.22 8.55
N ASP A 38 -11.48 -5.38 8.77
CA ASP A 38 -12.20 -6.53 8.26
C ASP A 38 -12.31 -6.44 6.73
N ARG A 39 -12.13 -7.60 6.08
CA ARG A 39 -12.11 -7.73 4.62
C ARG A 39 -13.42 -7.27 3.97
N ASP A 40 -14.52 -7.34 4.72
CA ASP A 40 -15.87 -6.92 4.32
C ASP A 40 -16.02 -5.39 4.21
N MET A 41 -15.09 -4.60 4.75
CA MET A 41 -15.08 -3.14 4.60
C MET A 41 -14.81 -2.71 3.15
N PHE A 42 -14.26 -3.60 2.32
CA PHE A 42 -13.94 -3.31 0.94
C PHE A 42 -14.93 -4.03 0.02
N ASP A 43 -15.85 -3.26 -0.58
CA ASP A 43 -16.59 -3.74 -1.76
C ASP A 43 -15.57 -3.90 -2.90
N ALA A 44 -15.33 -5.15 -3.26
CA ALA A 44 -14.06 -5.61 -3.80
C ALA A 44 -14.24 -6.23 -5.19
N GLU A 45 -13.93 -5.48 -6.24
CA GLU A 45 -13.93 -6.00 -7.61
C GLU A 45 -12.58 -6.68 -7.92
N PRO A 46 -12.56 -7.99 -8.28
CA PRO A 46 -11.32 -8.69 -8.59
C PRO A 46 -10.71 -8.23 -9.93
N MET A 47 -9.46 -7.78 -9.91
CA MET A 47 -8.72 -7.29 -11.08
C MET A 47 -7.90 -8.39 -11.75
N ARG A 48 -8.58 -9.28 -12.48
CA ARG A 48 -7.96 -10.41 -13.20
C ARG A 48 -6.93 -9.99 -14.26
N GLU A 49 -7.05 -8.79 -14.79
CA GLU A 49 -6.18 -8.24 -15.85
C GLU A 49 -4.76 -7.91 -15.36
N LEU A 50 -4.58 -7.67 -14.06
CA LEU A 50 -3.32 -7.24 -13.46
C LEU A 50 -2.67 -8.33 -12.58
N SER A 51 -3.41 -9.38 -12.21
CA SER A 51 -2.85 -10.55 -11.51
C SER A 51 -3.63 -11.84 -11.81
N GLY A 52 -2.95 -12.84 -12.38
CA GLY A 52 -3.53 -14.16 -12.62
C GLY A 52 -3.46 -15.15 -11.45
N ARG A 53 -2.78 -14.81 -10.34
CA ARG A 53 -2.46 -15.79 -9.25
C ARG A 53 -2.86 -15.36 -7.84
N ARG A 54 -3.05 -14.06 -7.58
CA ARG A 54 -3.28 -13.55 -6.22
C ARG A 54 -4.46 -12.58 -6.22
N PRO A 55 -5.19 -12.45 -5.10
CA PRO A 55 -6.28 -11.48 -4.99
C PRO A 55 -5.72 -10.08 -5.14
N LEU A 56 -5.90 -9.51 -6.34
CA LEU A 56 -5.75 -8.11 -6.61
C LEU A 56 -7.16 -7.54 -6.72
N VAL A 57 -7.47 -6.58 -5.87
CA VAL A 57 -8.82 -6.04 -5.72
C VAL A 57 -8.78 -4.54 -5.93
N CYS A 58 -9.75 -4.01 -6.67
CA CYS A 58 -10.04 -2.59 -6.73
C CYS A 58 -11.16 -2.27 -5.76
N THR A 59 -11.00 -1.21 -4.98
CA THR A 59 -12.01 -0.75 -4.01
C THR A 59 -11.84 0.75 -3.76
N GLU A 60 -12.70 1.33 -2.92
CA GLU A 60 -12.59 2.72 -2.48
C GLU A 60 -12.12 2.80 -1.03
N PHE A 61 -11.15 3.68 -0.78
CA PHE A 61 -10.66 4.00 0.56
C PHE A 61 -10.58 5.52 0.70
N GLN A 62 -11.28 6.07 1.70
CA GLN A 62 -11.37 7.53 1.92
C GLN A 62 -11.83 8.32 0.67
N GLY A 63 -12.75 7.77 -0.11
CA GLY A 63 -13.28 8.40 -1.34
C GLY A 63 -12.31 8.38 -2.53
N GLN A 64 -11.24 7.60 -2.46
CA GLN A 64 -10.28 7.40 -3.55
C GLN A 64 -10.25 5.94 -3.97
N ARG A 65 -10.17 5.70 -5.28
CA ARG A 65 -9.93 4.35 -5.82
C ARG A 65 -8.53 3.88 -5.47
N VAL A 66 -8.45 2.68 -4.90
CA VAL A 66 -7.20 2.05 -4.45
C VAL A 66 -7.15 0.60 -4.90
N ILE A 67 -5.92 0.07 -4.95
CA ILE A 67 -5.65 -1.33 -5.24
C ILE A 67 -5.14 -2.01 -3.98
N LEU A 68 -5.78 -3.13 -3.63
CA LEU A 68 -5.35 -4.05 -2.59
C LEU A 68 -4.68 -5.26 -3.24
N LYS A 69 -3.40 -5.47 -2.91
CA LYS A 69 -2.67 -6.66 -3.33
C LYS A 69 -2.47 -7.59 -2.15
N GLY A 70 -3.16 -8.73 -2.18
CA GLY A 70 -3.07 -9.75 -1.14
C GLY A 70 -1.88 -10.69 -1.30
N TYR A 71 -1.28 -11.04 -0.17
CA TYR A 71 -0.18 -11.99 -0.05
C TYR A 71 -0.52 -13.01 1.02
N THR A 72 -0.44 -14.29 0.70
CA THR A 72 -0.47 -15.34 1.72
C THR A 72 0.78 -15.25 2.60
N VAL A 73 0.58 -15.20 3.90
CA VAL A 73 1.60 -15.02 4.92
C VAL A 73 1.35 -15.99 6.08
N ASN A 74 2.42 -16.53 6.64
CA ASN A 74 2.42 -17.14 7.97
C ASN A 74 3.08 -16.15 8.95
N GLU A 75 3.09 -16.44 10.25
CA GLU A 75 3.62 -15.53 11.28
C GLU A 75 5.03 -15.01 10.98
N GLU A 76 5.95 -15.88 10.55
CA GLU A 76 7.31 -15.47 10.16
C GLU A 76 7.32 -14.59 8.91
N ALA A 77 6.48 -14.88 7.91
CA ALA A 77 6.37 -14.07 6.71
C ALA A 77 5.70 -12.72 7.00
N GLU A 78 4.78 -12.64 7.95
CA GLU A 78 4.16 -11.39 8.39
C GLU A 78 5.20 -10.43 8.94
N ALA A 79 6.05 -10.89 9.86
CA ALA A 79 7.12 -10.08 10.43
C ALA A 79 8.06 -9.53 9.34
N ARG A 80 8.44 -10.37 8.37
CA ARG A 80 9.28 -9.95 7.23
C ARG A 80 8.57 -8.98 6.29
N VAL A 81 7.28 -9.19 6.01
CA VAL A 81 6.47 -8.28 5.19
C VAL A 81 6.36 -6.94 5.90
N LEU A 82 6.08 -6.93 7.20
CA LEU A 82 5.98 -5.73 8.02
C LEU A 82 7.30 -4.93 7.98
N GLU A 83 8.42 -5.57 8.26
CA GLU A 83 9.74 -4.94 8.27
C GLU A 83 10.07 -4.31 6.91
N ARG A 84 9.99 -5.10 5.82
CA ARG A 84 10.33 -4.64 4.47
C ARG A 84 9.42 -3.52 3.99
N THR A 85 8.12 -3.65 4.22
CA THR A 85 7.11 -2.67 3.80
C THR A 85 7.30 -1.36 4.57
N THR A 86 7.59 -1.44 5.86
CA THR A 86 7.89 -0.27 6.70
C THR A 86 9.19 0.42 6.26
N GLN A 87 10.25 -0.36 6.02
CA GLN A 87 11.52 0.19 5.52
C GLN A 87 11.34 0.89 4.18
N PHE A 88 10.59 0.27 3.26
CA PHE A 88 10.26 0.85 1.96
C PHE A 88 9.47 2.17 2.13
N HIS A 89 8.42 2.16 2.94
CA HIS A 89 7.59 3.34 3.20
C HIS A 89 8.42 4.49 3.77
N ARG A 90 9.24 4.24 4.80
CA ARG A 90 10.14 5.26 5.38
C ARG A 90 11.15 5.81 4.39
N THR A 91 11.82 4.94 3.63
CA THR A 91 12.81 5.34 2.62
C THR A 91 12.17 6.22 1.55
N ARG A 92 10.96 5.87 1.14
CA ARG A 92 10.18 6.64 0.17
C ARG A 92 9.71 7.97 0.76
N THR A 93 9.18 7.98 1.99
CA THR A 93 8.71 9.19 2.67
C THR A 93 9.85 10.18 2.91
N GLN A 94 11.06 9.70 3.20
CA GLN A 94 12.25 10.56 3.26
C GLN A 94 12.61 11.17 1.89
N ARG A 95 12.24 10.52 0.78
CA ARG A 95 12.35 11.04 -0.58
C ARG A 95 11.14 11.87 -1.03
N GLU A 96 10.18 12.21 -0.16
CA GLU A 96 9.01 13.05 -0.51
C GLU A 96 9.37 14.45 -1.03
N SER A 97 10.61 14.89 -0.85
CA SER A 97 11.15 16.08 -1.53
C SER A 97 11.31 15.92 -3.04
N GLN A 98 11.14 14.72 -3.59
CA GLN A 98 11.17 14.42 -5.02
C GLN A 98 9.80 13.95 -5.53
N PRO A 99 8.97 14.87 -6.06
CA PRO A 99 7.63 14.53 -6.61
C PRO A 99 7.69 13.54 -7.79
N ASP A 100 8.88 13.32 -8.36
CA ASP A 100 9.15 12.56 -9.58
C ASP A 100 9.91 11.24 -9.33
N SER A 101 9.79 10.66 -8.13
CA SER A 101 10.57 9.46 -7.75
C SER A 101 10.34 8.24 -8.65
N GLY A 102 9.27 8.20 -9.46
CA GLY A 102 8.97 7.06 -10.34
C GLY A 102 8.52 5.80 -9.58
N ILE A 103 8.47 5.85 -8.25
CA ILE A 103 8.05 4.76 -7.38
C ILE A 103 6.59 4.99 -6.97
N LEU A 104 5.81 3.93 -6.83
CA LEU A 104 4.42 3.97 -6.36
C LEU A 104 4.32 4.04 -4.82
N PRO A 105 3.51 4.95 -4.22
CA PRO A 105 3.43 5.04 -2.76
C PRO A 105 2.67 3.87 -2.18
N LEU A 106 3.05 3.49 -0.96
CA LEU A 106 2.25 2.61 -0.13
C LEU A 106 1.35 3.48 0.72
N LEU A 107 0.04 3.23 0.63
CA LEU A 107 -0.97 3.95 1.41
C LEU A 107 -1.21 3.28 2.75
N ALA A 108 -1.25 1.94 2.76
CA ALA A 108 -1.47 1.15 3.97
C ALA A 108 -0.99 -0.30 3.81
N LEU A 109 -0.73 -0.96 4.93
CA LEU A 109 -0.49 -2.39 5.06
C LEU A 109 -1.50 -2.97 6.06
N PHE A 110 -2.24 -3.99 5.64
CA PHE A 110 -3.21 -4.69 6.46
C PHE A 110 -2.79 -6.13 6.67
N PHE A 111 -3.03 -6.65 7.88
CA PHE A 111 -2.95 -8.07 8.18
C PHE A 111 -4.35 -8.56 8.52
N GLY A 112 -4.73 -9.67 7.89
CA GLY A 112 -5.98 -10.36 8.14
C GLY A 112 -6.12 -10.77 9.59
N LYS A 113 -7.25 -10.45 10.21
CA LYS A 113 -7.54 -10.87 11.58
C LYS A 113 -7.84 -12.37 11.66
N SER A 114 -8.36 -12.95 10.58
CA SER A 114 -8.84 -14.35 10.55
C SER A 114 -8.46 -15.10 9.27
N ASP A 115 -7.71 -14.47 8.38
CA ASP A 115 -7.12 -15.12 7.20
C ASP A 115 -5.60 -14.92 7.18
N PRO A 116 -4.82 -15.88 6.64
CA PRO A 116 -3.36 -15.78 6.55
C PRO A 116 -2.97 -14.86 5.38
N LEU A 117 -3.55 -13.66 5.31
CA LEU A 117 -3.37 -12.72 4.20
C LEU A 117 -2.88 -11.36 4.71
N ALA A 118 -1.86 -10.83 4.05
CA ALA A 118 -1.44 -9.44 4.17
C ALA A 118 -1.85 -8.68 2.91
N TYR A 119 -2.43 -7.49 3.05
CA TYR A 119 -2.82 -6.65 1.93
C TYR A 119 -1.99 -5.38 1.91
N VAL A 120 -1.31 -5.15 0.78
CA VAL A 120 -0.63 -3.88 0.51
C VAL A 120 -1.57 -3.01 -0.31
N MET A 121 -1.87 -1.81 0.19
CA MET A 121 -2.69 -0.82 -0.50
C MET A 121 -1.84 0.21 -1.24
N VAL A 122 -2.17 0.42 -2.50
CA VAL A 122 -1.53 1.40 -3.37
C VAL A 122 -2.58 2.20 -4.15
N PRO A 123 -2.25 3.39 -4.68
CA PRO A 123 -3.20 4.16 -5.48
C PRO A 123 -3.60 3.42 -6.76
N TYR A 124 -4.83 3.61 -7.21
CA TYR A 124 -5.30 3.13 -8.51
C TYR A 124 -4.78 4.01 -9.66
N PHE A 125 -4.31 3.38 -10.74
CA PHE A 125 -3.96 4.05 -11.99
C PHE A 125 -4.82 3.49 -13.13
N PRO A 126 -5.55 4.35 -13.87
CA PRO A 126 -6.58 3.91 -14.81
C PRO A 126 -6.04 3.20 -16.06
N ASN A 127 -4.76 3.42 -16.40
CA ASN A 127 -4.20 2.95 -17.66
C ASN A 127 -3.64 1.51 -17.59
N GLY A 128 -3.78 0.83 -16.45
CA GLY A 128 -3.29 -0.53 -16.26
C GLY A 128 -1.77 -0.65 -16.32
N SER A 129 -1.28 -1.86 -16.62
CA SER A 129 0.17 -2.11 -16.73
C SER A 129 0.77 -1.52 -18.00
N LEU A 130 2.07 -1.19 -17.98
CA LEU A 130 2.78 -0.69 -19.17
C LEU A 130 2.65 -1.64 -20.37
N TRP A 131 2.61 -2.95 -20.10
CA TRP A 131 2.35 -3.98 -21.10
C TRP A 131 0.98 -3.81 -21.77
N ALA A 132 -0.08 -3.64 -20.97
CA ALA A 132 -1.44 -3.44 -21.47
C ALA A 132 -1.55 -2.15 -22.29
N VAL A 133 -0.91 -1.07 -21.83
CA VAL A 133 -0.83 0.20 -22.59
C VAL A 133 -0.18 -0.02 -23.95
N GLN A 134 0.99 -0.69 -23.99
CA GLN A 134 1.68 -0.95 -25.25
C GLN A 134 0.89 -1.85 -26.20
N ALA A 135 0.16 -2.84 -25.68
CA ALA A 135 -0.68 -3.71 -26.49
C ALA A 135 -1.86 -2.97 -27.12
N ALA A 136 -2.50 -2.06 -26.38
CA ALA A 136 -3.63 -1.28 -26.86
C ALA A 136 -3.22 -0.12 -27.77
N LYS A 137 -2.18 0.61 -27.39
CA LYS A 137 -1.62 1.74 -28.12
C LYS A 137 -0.10 1.78 -27.94
N PRO A 138 0.66 1.23 -28.91
CA PRO A 138 2.11 1.22 -28.85
C PRO A 138 2.68 2.63 -28.64
N LEU A 139 3.66 2.74 -27.76
CA LEU A 139 4.32 4.00 -27.45
C LEU A 139 5.15 4.46 -28.64
N THR A 140 5.12 5.76 -28.92
CA THR A 140 6.08 6.40 -29.81
C THR A 140 7.50 6.36 -29.22
N ALA A 141 8.51 6.62 -30.04
CA ALA A 141 9.89 6.74 -29.57
C ALA A 141 10.03 7.80 -28.46
N THR A 142 9.37 8.95 -28.61
CA THR A 142 9.38 10.04 -27.63
C THR A 142 8.74 9.63 -26.30
N GLU A 143 7.62 8.92 -26.34
CA GLU A 143 6.94 8.42 -25.13
C GLU A 143 7.77 7.32 -24.44
N SER A 144 8.39 6.44 -25.22
CA SER A 144 9.28 5.39 -24.70
C SER A 144 10.45 5.98 -23.91
N VAL A 145 11.07 7.07 -24.38
CA VAL A 145 12.12 7.78 -23.65
C VAL A 145 11.60 8.35 -22.32
N LYS A 146 10.39 8.89 -22.29
CA LYS A 146 9.77 9.42 -21.05
C LYS A 146 9.52 8.29 -20.05
N VAL A 147 8.97 7.16 -20.51
CA VAL A 147 8.74 5.98 -19.67
C VAL A 147 10.05 5.43 -19.12
N MET A 148 11.06 5.24 -19.98
CA MET A 148 12.38 4.76 -19.54
C MET A 148 13.03 5.69 -18.52
N ARG A 149 12.91 7.01 -18.69
CA ARG A 149 13.38 7.99 -17.71
C ARG A 149 12.66 7.83 -16.37
N GLY A 150 11.35 7.62 -16.37
CA GLY A 150 10.57 7.38 -15.16
C GLY A 150 11.00 6.09 -14.45
N VAL A 151 11.18 5.00 -15.19
CA VAL A 151 11.67 3.71 -14.66
C VAL A 151 13.07 3.86 -14.08
N ALA A 152 13.99 4.50 -14.80
CA ALA A 152 15.37 4.70 -14.35
C ALA A 152 15.47 5.58 -13.10
N ARG A 153 14.53 6.50 -12.87
CA ARG A 153 14.46 7.29 -11.63
C ARG A 153 13.93 6.49 -10.43
N GLY A 154 13.09 5.48 -10.70
CA GLY A 154 12.52 4.63 -9.67
C GLY A 154 13.42 3.49 -9.20
N LEU A 155 14.39 3.08 -10.02
CA LEU A 155 15.47 2.15 -9.66
C LEU A 155 16.54 2.86 -8.81
#